data_AF-A0A2W4WNL9-F1
#
_entry.id   AF-A0A2W4WNL9-F1
#
_cell.length_a   1.000
_cell.length_b   1.000
_cell.length_c   1.000
_cell.angle_alpha   90.00
_cell.angle_beta   90.00
_cell.angle_gamma   90.00
#
_symmetry.space_group_name_H-M   'P 1'
#
loop_
_entity.id
_entity.type
_entity.pdbx_description
1 polymer ?
#
loop_
_entity_poly.entity_id
_entity_poly.type
_entity_poly.pdbx_seq_one_letter_code
_entity_poly.pdbx_strand_id
1 'polypeptide(L)'
;VERLENKVSDQGKKASPMGALLFACNGRGEGLYNEPNFDSDLFEQYIGPLPLSGFFCNGEIGPVGATTFLHGFTSVFGICCQPDASSEIGPDA
;
A
#
# COMPACT_ATOMS: atom_id res chain seq x y z
N VAL A 1 -8.03 1.74 -5.60
CA VAL A 1 -8.37 0.33 -5.32
C VAL A 1 -7.99 -0.54 -6.51
N GLU A 2 -8.61 -0.33 -7.68
CA GLU A 2 -8.34 -1.07 -8.92
C GLU A 2 -6.86 -1.10 -9.38
N ARG A 3 -6.11 -0.01 -9.19
CA ARG A 3 -4.66 0.02 -9.48
C ARG A 3 -3.81 -0.81 -8.52
N LEU A 4 -4.27 -1.02 -7.29
CA LEU A 4 -3.55 -1.78 -6.27
C LEU A 4 -3.70 -3.28 -6.54
N GLU A 5 -4.94 -3.73 -6.79
CA GLU A 5 -5.25 -5.11 -7.18
C GLU A 5 -4.45 -5.54 -8.42
N ASN A 6 -4.41 -4.67 -9.44
CA ASN A 6 -3.65 -4.93 -10.66
C ASN A 6 -2.13 -5.00 -10.43
N LYS A 7 -1.55 -4.17 -9.55
CA LYS A 7 -0.11 -4.20 -9.25
C LYS A 7 0.29 -5.40 -8.40
N VAL A 8 -0.52 -5.79 -7.41
CA VAL A 8 -0.25 -6.99 -6.60
C VAL A 8 -0.38 -8.25 -7.46
N SER A 9 -1.35 -8.29 -8.37
CA SER A 9 -1.51 -9.42 -9.29
C SER A 9 -0.36 -9.54 -10.30
N ASP A 10 0.22 -8.42 -10.74
CA ASP A 10 1.35 -8.41 -11.70
C ASP A 10 2.70 -8.68 -11.02
N GLN A 11 2.90 -8.21 -9.77
CA GLN A 11 4.06 -8.56 -8.94
C GLN A 11 4.00 -9.98 -8.36
N GLY A 12 2.80 -10.54 -8.20
CA GLY A 12 2.56 -11.89 -7.66
C GLY A 12 3.14 -13.04 -8.50
N LYS A 13 3.80 -12.76 -9.64
CA LYS A 13 4.59 -13.75 -10.39
C LYS A 13 6.07 -13.80 -9.99
N LYS A 14 6.57 -12.88 -9.14
CA LYS A 14 8.00 -12.80 -8.76
C LYS A 14 8.26 -12.57 -7.27
N ALA A 15 7.25 -12.15 -6.50
CA ALA A 15 7.40 -11.90 -5.08
C ALA A 15 6.05 -12.02 -4.36
N SER A 16 6.03 -12.66 -3.19
CA SER A 16 4.83 -12.81 -2.36
C SER A 16 4.72 -11.68 -1.32
N PRO A 17 3.55 -11.01 -1.18
CA PRO A 17 3.34 -10.04 -0.10
C PRO A 17 3.46 -10.68 1.30
N MET A 18 4.21 -10.03 2.18
CA MET A 18 4.46 -10.46 3.57
C MET A 18 3.84 -9.55 4.62
N GLY A 19 3.52 -8.31 4.23
CA GLY A 19 3.02 -7.27 5.14
C GLY A 19 2.98 -5.92 4.45
N ALA A 20 2.46 -4.91 5.14
CA ALA A 20 2.43 -3.55 4.62
C ALA A 20 2.61 -2.48 5.69
N LEU A 21 3.01 -1.29 5.24
CA LEU A 21 3.00 -0.05 6.00
C LEU A 21 1.90 0.87 5.45
N LEU A 22 0.98 1.31 6.31
CA LEU A 22 -0.10 2.24 6.03
C LEU A 22 0.24 3.64 6.56
N PHE A 23 0.28 4.62 5.66
CA PHE A 23 0.44 6.04 5.99
C PHE A 23 -0.86 6.77 5.67
N ALA A 24 -1.70 6.97 6.68
CA ALA A 24 -3.04 7.55 6.51
C ALA A 24 -3.07 9.02 6.94
N CYS A 25 -3.65 9.90 6.12
CA CYS A 25 -3.85 11.29 6.48
C CYS A 25 -4.85 11.45 7.65
N ASN A 26 -4.58 12.35 8.60
CA ASN A 26 -5.44 12.71 9.73
C ASN A 26 -6.85 13.14 9.33
N GLY A 27 -7.04 13.59 8.08
CA GLY A 27 -8.36 13.93 7.55
C GLY A 27 -9.22 12.72 7.17
N ARG A 28 -8.72 11.49 7.28
CA ARG A 28 -9.43 10.23 6.94
C ARG A 28 -9.92 9.52 8.21
N GLY A 29 -10.41 8.29 8.05
CA GLY A 29 -10.98 7.48 9.13
C GLY A 29 -12.44 7.84 9.42
N GLU A 30 -12.88 7.61 10.65
CA GLU A 30 -14.29 7.70 11.04
C GLU A 30 -14.91 9.06 10.74
N GLY A 31 -14.18 10.17 10.92
CA GLY A 31 -14.70 11.50 10.61
C GLY A 31 -15.02 11.73 9.12
N LEU A 32 -14.37 10.99 8.22
CA LEU A 32 -14.60 11.08 6.78
C LEU A 32 -15.56 10.00 6.27
N TYR A 33 -15.46 8.79 6.82
CA TYR A 33 -16.16 7.59 6.33
C TYR A 33 -17.37 7.20 7.18
N ASN A 34 -17.55 7.76 8.37
CA ASN A 34 -18.46 7.29 9.42
C ASN A 34 -18.22 5.81 9.80
N GLU A 35 -16.99 5.33 9.61
CA GLU A 35 -16.57 3.96 9.87
C GLU A 35 -15.14 3.95 10.42
N PRO A 36 -14.87 3.29 11.56
CA PRO A 36 -13.51 3.11 12.06
C PRO A 36 -12.74 2.17 11.14
N ASN A 37 -11.41 2.25 11.14
CA ASN A 37 -10.53 1.28 10.45
C ASN A 37 -10.73 1.14 8.92
N PHE A 38 -11.47 2.06 8.28
CA PHE A 38 -11.82 2.00 6.85
C PHE A 38 -10.66 1.57 5.94
N ASP A 39 -9.47 2.15 6.11
CA ASP A 39 -8.31 1.82 5.27
C ASP A 39 -7.71 0.45 5.54
N SER A 40 -7.59 0.05 6.80
CA SER A 40 -7.06 -1.27 7.15
C SER A 40 -8.02 -2.38 6.74
N ASP A 41 -9.33 -2.14 6.86
CA ASP A 41 -10.36 -3.10 6.48
C ASP A 41 -10.41 -3.26 4.96
N LEU A 42 -10.28 -2.14 4.23
CA LEU A 42 -10.12 -2.15 2.78
C LEU A 42 -8.84 -2.91 2.37
N PHE A 43 -7.72 -2.69 3.07
CA PHE A 43 -6.48 -3.42 2.81
C PHE A 43 -6.67 -4.93 2.98
N GLU A 44 -7.27 -5.37 4.08
CA GLU A 44 -7.53 -6.79 4.33
C GLU A 44 -8.45 -7.40 3.25
N GLN A 45 -9.48 -6.66 2.82
CA GLN A 45 -10.40 -7.10 1.77
C GLN A 45 -9.71 -7.33 0.42
N TYR A 46 -8.78 -6.45 0.03
CA TYR A 46 -8.17 -6.50 -1.32
C TYR A 46 -6.84 -7.24 -1.38
N ILE A 47 -6.04 -7.18 -0.31
CA ILE A 47 -4.68 -7.74 -0.28
C ILE A 47 -4.63 -9.02 0.55
N GLY A 48 -5.53 -9.17 1.52
CA GLY A 48 -5.60 -10.30 2.43
C GLY A 48 -5.10 -9.99 3.84
N PRO A 49 -5.22 -10.97 4.75
CA PRO A 49 -4.94 -10.79 6.18
C PRO A 49 -3.43 -10.81 6.47
N LEU A 50 -2.71 -9.79 6.00
CA LEU A 50 -1.29 -9.60 6.23
C LEU A 50 -1.03 -8.66 7.41
N PRO A 51 0.11 -8.80 8.12
CA PRO A 51 0.54 -7.82 9.10
C PRO A 51 0.57 -6.40 8.53
N LEU A 52 -0.17 -5.51 9.18
CA LEU A 52 -0.27 -4.10 8.81
C LEU A 52 0.24 -3.25 9.97
N SER A 53 1.19 -2.36 9.69
CA SER A 53 1.68 -1.35 10.63
C SER A 53 1.70 0.02 9.96
N GLY A 54 2.10 1.08 10.66
CA GLY A 54 2.18 2.41 10.10
C GLY A 54 1.95 3.53 11.11
N PHE A 55 1.59 4.71 10.59
CA PHE A 55 1.28 5.88 11.40
C PHE A 55 0.41 6.89 10.65
N PHE A 56 -0.17 7.82 11.40
CA PHE A 56 -0.96 8.90 10.84
C PHE A 56 -0.10 10.09 10.39
N CYS A 57 -0.49 10.71 9.28
CA CYS A 57 0.23 11.77 8.58
C CYS A 57 -0.67 13.01 8.35
N ASN A 58 -0.11 14.13 7.90
CA ASN A 58 -0.91 15.32 7.52
C ASN A 58 -0.90 15.59 6.01
N GLY A 59 -1.06 14.55 5.21
CA GLY A 59 -1.08 14.60 3.74
C GLY A 59 0.19 14.06 3.09
N GLU A 60 0.25 14.15 1.78
CA GLU A 60 1.35 13.66 0.94
C GLU A 60 1.90 14.80 0.07
N ILE A 61 3.22 14.92 -0.05
CA ILE A 61 3.87 15.88 -0.95
C ILE A 61 4.11 15.20 -2.30
N GLY A 62 3.51 15.73 -3.37
CA GLY A 62 3.61 15.12 -4.69
C GLY A 62 3.36 16.07 -5.86
N PRO A 63 3.89 15.78 -7.05
CA PRO A 63 3.75 16.65 -8.22
C PRO A 63 2.35 16.57 -8.85
N VAL A 64 1.89 17.69 -9.38
CA VAL A 64 0.80 17.78 -10.37
C VAL A 64 1.35 18.61 -11.54
N GLY A 65 1.66 17.94 -12.65
CA GLY A 65 2.41 18.56 -13.75
C GLY A 65 3.82 18.95 -13.32
N ALA A 66 4.20 20.20 -13.57
CA ALA A 66 5.52 20.74 -13.22
C ALA A 66 5.62 21.32 -11.80
N THR A 67 4.55 21.24 -11.00
CA THR A 67 4.47 21.89 -9.68
C THR A 67 4.20 20.86 -8.59
N THR A 68 4.86 21.02 -7.44
CA THR A 68 4.64 20.17 -6.26
C THR A 68 3.55 20.75 -5.37
N PHE A 69 2.65 19.89 -4.88
CA PHE A 69 1.55 20.24 -4.00
C PHE A 69 1.53 19.36 -2.74
N LEU A 70 0.81 19.83 -1.72
CA LEU A 70 0.42 19.02 -0.58
C LEU A 70 -0.99 18.46 -0.83
N HIS A 71 -1.09 17.13 -0.93
CA HIS A 71 -2.31 16.40 -1.18
C HIS A 71 -2.92 15.98 0.16
N GLY A 72 -4.09 16.52 0.47
CA GLY A 72 -4.87 16.14 1.65
C GLY A 72 -5.68 14.85 1.41
N PHE A 73 -6.19 14.26 2.49
CA PHE A 73 -7.06 13.08 2.45
C PHE A 73 -6.45 11.87 1.71
N THR A 74 -5.12 11.77 1.70
CA THR A 74 -4.37 10.67 1.09
C THR A 74 -4.18 9.50 2.05
N SER A 75 -4.04 8.30 1.47
CA SER A 75 -3.64 7.09 2.19
C SER A 75 -2.80 6.24 1.26
N VAL A 76 -1.64 5.83 1.75
CA VAL A 76 -0.61 5.15 0.96
C VAL A 76 -0.20 3.86 1.65
N PHE A 77 -0.14 2.78 0.87
CA PHE A 77 0.38 1.49 1.31
C PHE A 77 1.75 1.24 0.70
N GLY A 78 2.76 0.96 1.54
CA GLY A 78 3.99 0.33 1.14
C GLY A 78 3.88 -1.18 1.35
N ILE A 79 3.88 -1.97 0.27
CA ILE A 79 3.80 -3.44 0.37
C ILE A 79 5.21 -4.02 0.49
N CYS A 80 5.44 -4.79 1.54
CA CYS A 80 6.67 -5.55 1.74
C CYS A 80 6.49 -6.94 1.13
N CYS A 81 7.31 -7.30 0.15
CA CYS A 81 7.24 -8.60 -0.50
C CYS A 81 8.51 -9.42 -0.24
N GLN A 82 8.37 -10.73 -0.11
CA GLN A 82 9.48 -11.66 -0.15
C GLN A 82 9.81 -12.01 -1.61
N PRO A 83 11.09 -11.93 -2.03
CA PRO A 83 11.50 -12.42 -3.35
C PRO A 83 11.24 -13.93 -3.46
N ASP A 84 10.83 -14.39 -4.65
CA ASP A 84 10.69 -15.83 -4.89
C ASP A 84 12.07 -16.52 -4.89
N ALA A 85 12.22 -17.60 -4.13
CA ALA A 85 13.48 -18.33 -3.99
C ALA A 85 14.02 -18.93 -5.32
N SER A 86 13.20 -18.97 -6.36
CA SER A 86 13.57 -19.46 -7.70
C SER A 86 14.34 -18.44 -8.55
N SER A 87 14.47 -17.17 -8.12
CA SER A 87 15.21 -16.16 -8.88
C SER A 87 16.73 -16.13 -8.61
N GLU A 88 17.26 -16.98 -7.71
CA GLU A 88 18.70 -17.01 -7.37
C GLU A 88 19.50 -18.12 -8.06
N ILE A 89 18.87 -19.04 -8.80
CA ILE A 89 19.60 -20.05 -9.59
C ILE A 89 19.78 -19.52 -11.02
N GLY A 90 20.78 -18.65 -11.20
CA GLY A 90 21.30 -18.32 -12.52
C GLY A 90 22.06 -19.50 -13.15
N PRO A 91 22.26 -19.53 -14.48
CA PRO A 91 22.84 -20.67 -15.22
C PRO A 91 24.35 -20.92 -14.98
N ASP A 92 24.90 -20.42 -13.87
CA ASP A 92 26.34 -20.40 -13.59
C ASP A 92 26.72 -21.31 -12.40
N ALA A 93 25.78 -22.13 -11.91
CA ALA A 93 26.00 -23.15 -10.86
C ALA A 93 26.24 -24.55 -11.45
#